data_AF-A6J038-F1
#
_entry.id   AF-A6J038-F1
#
_cell.length_a   1.000
_cell.length_b   1.000
_cell.length_c   1.000
_cell.angle_alpha   90.00
_cell.angle_beta   90.00
_cell.angle_gamma   90.00
#
_symmetry.space_group_name_H-M   'P 1'
#
loop_
_entity.id
_entity.type
_entity.pdbx_description
1 polymer ?
#
loop_
_entity_poly.entity_id
_entity_poly.type
_entity_poly.pdbx_seq_one_letter_code
_entity_poly.pdbx_strand_id
1 'polypeptide(L)'
;MTSPATTLFGMSSPALANPRKHQEPGVRPASVTAALPSTLELLKDVHLGLAVPCQDPARLALLSGHYLYYHYGCDGLDDRGWGCGYRTLQTLCSWPEGQSSGVPGLAALQGALEDMGDKPPGFRGSRNWIGCVEASLCLEHFGGPQGRLYHLPRGAELRGELERLYSHFTAGGGPVMVGGDADAQSKALLGICEGPDMEVYVLILDPHYWGTPKNRCELQAAGWVGWQKVNHVFDSNSFYNLCLTRPI
;
A
#
# COMPACT_ATOMS: atom_id res chain seq x y z
N MET A 1 30.47 59.91 -17.93
CA MET A 1 30.60 61.26 -18.55
C MET A 1 31.53 61.09 -19.73
N THR A 2 31.29 61.41 -20.99
CA THR A 2 30.19 61.98 -21.79
C THR A 2 30.68 61.82 -23.24
N SER A 3 29.84 61.34 -24.17
CA SER A 3 30.11 61.42 -25.63
C SER A 3 30.13 62.88 -26.10
N PRO A 4 30.55 63.16 -27.36
CA PRO A 4 29.53 63.26 -28.42
C PRO A 4 29.97 62.76 -29.82
N ALA A 5 28.97 62.69 -30.68
CA ALA A 5 28.95 62.22 -32.07
C ALA A 5 29.01 63.36 -33.11
N THR A 6 29.30 63.03 -34.37
CA THR A 6 28.86 63.77 -35.61
C THR A 6 28.96 62.79 -36.81
N THR A 7 27.86 62.24 -37.39
CA THR A 7 27.07 62.62 -38.61
C THR A 7 27.88 62.75 -39.93
N LEU A 8 27.46 62.40 -41.16
CA LEU A 8 26.19 62.36 -41.94
C LEU A 8 26.58 61.63 -43.30
N PHE A 9 25.91 60.61 -43.88
CA PHE A 9 24.82 60.60 -44.89
C PHE A 9 25.09 59.73 -46.16
N GLY A 10 24.00 59.18 -46.72
CA GLY A 10 23.88 58.53 -48.06
C GLY A 10 22.76 57.46 -48.05
N MET A 11 21.47 57.79 -48.25
CA MET A 11 20.70 57.78 -49.53
C MET A 11 20.93 56.48 -50.36
N SER A 12 19.97 55.67 -50.85
CA SER A 12 18.50 55.58 -50.89
C SER A 12 18.09 54.16 -51.41
N SER A 13 16.86 53.71 -51.08
CA SER A 13 16.01 52.55 -51.47
C SER A 13 16.11 51.93 -52.92
N PRO A 14 15.44 50.81 -53.29
CA PRO A 14 14.27 50.15 -52.65
C PRO A 14 14.22 48.60 -52.63
N ALA A 15 13.12 48.14 -52.02
CA ALA A 15 12.71 46.77 -51.72
C ALA A 15 12.48 45.85 -52.94
N LEU A 16 12.67 44.55 -52.71
CA LEU A 16 11.99 43.47 -53.42
C LEU A 16 11.58 42.36 -52.45
N ALA A 17 10.27 42.19 -52.33
CA ALA A 17 9.62 41.09 -51.63
C ALA A 17 9.24 39.99 -52.64
N ASN A 18 9.46 38.72 -52.27
CA ASN A 18 8.67 37.54 -52.67
C ASN A 18 9.33 36.24 -52.16
N PRO A 19 8.62 35.10 -52.09
CA PRO A 19 7.32 34.87 -51.45
C PRO A 19 7.40 33.69 -50.45
N ARG A 20 6.45 33.65 -49.50
CA ARG A 20 6.24 32.51 -48.60
C ARG A 20 5.84 31.28 -49.42
N LYS A 21 6.61 30.20 -49.32
CA LYS A 21 6.16 28.86 -49.71
C LYS A 21 5.49 28.20 -48.51
N HIS A 22 4.20 27.91 -48.67
CA HIS A 22 3.48 26.96 -47.83
C HIS A 22 4.14 25.59 -47.96
N GLN A 23 4.56 25.01 -46.84
CA GLN A 23 4.97 23.62 -46.75
C GLN A 23 4.18 23.00 -45.61
N GLU A 24 3.33 22.05 -45.97
CA GLU A 24 2.47 21.28 -45.06
C GLU A 24 3.33 20.54 -44.02
N PRO A 25 2.89 20.45 -42.75
CA PRO A 25 3.58 19.65 -41.75
C PRO A 25 3.34 18.17 -42.06
N GLY A 26 4.36 17.51 -42.60
CA GLY A 26 4.41 16.06 -42.74
C GLY A 26 4.24 15.40 -41.37
N VAL A 27 3.15 14.68 -41.20
CA VAL A 27 2.87 13.83 -40.04
C VAL A 27 3.95 12.75 -39.99
N ARG A 28 4.88 12.88 -39.03
CA ARG A 28 5.78 11.79 -38.65
C ARG A 28 4.90 10.67 -38.06
N PRO A 29 5.04 9.40 -38.48
CA PRO A 29 4.34 8.32 -37.81
C PRO A 29 4.79 8.30 -36.35
N ALA A 30 3.79 8.32 -35.46
CA ALA A 30 4.00 8.29 -34.03
C ALA A 30 4.91 7.11 -33.68
N SER A 31 6.01 7.44 -33.01
CA SER A 31 6.88 6.50 -32.35
C SER A 31 6.05 5.54 -31.51
N VAL A 32 6.28 4.25 -31.76
CA VAL A 32 5.95 3.06 -30.97
C VAL A 32 5.30 3.40 -29.62
N THR A 33 4.01 3.07 -29.52
CA THR A 33 3.27 3.03 -28.27
C THR A 33 4.09 2.24 -27.26
N ALA A 34 4.66 2.93 -26.26
CA ALA A 34 5.20 2.25 -25.09
C ALA A 34 4.07 1.40 -24.51
N ALA A 35 4.29 0.09 -24.42
CA ALA A 35 3.35 -0.80 -23.79
C ALA A 35 3.01 -0.24 -22.41
N LEU A 36 1.71 -0.19 -22.10
CA LEU A 36 1.24 0.06 -20.74
C LEU A 36 2.03 -0.86 -19.80
N PRO A 37 2.52 -0.38 -18.64
CA PRO A 37 3.20 -1.24 -17.68
C PRO A 37 2.33 -2.46 -17.45
N SER A 38 2.92 -3.64 -17.66
CA SER A 38 2.27 -4.92 -17.38
C SER A 38 1.61 -4.85 -16.01
N THR A 39 0.32 -5.18 -15.93
CA THR A 39 -0.38 -5.32 -14.66
C THR A 39 0.50 -6.12 -13.71
N LEU A 40 0.76 -5.57 -12.52
CA LEU A 40 1.55 -6.26 -11.51
C LEU A 40 0.84 -7.60 -11.21
N GLU A 41 1.46 -8.73 -11.58
CA GLU A 41 0.88 -10.07 -11.40
C GLU A 41 1.02 -10.52 -9.94
N LEU A 42 0.29 -9.87 -9.04
CA LEU A 42 0.24 -10.22 -7.63
C LEU A 42 -0.72 -11.39 -7.39
N LEU A 43 -0.39 -12.21 -6.39
CA LEU A 43 -1.26 -13.28 -5.96
C LEU A 43 -2.48 -12.73 -5.22
N LYS A 44 -3.66 -13.24 -5.59
CA LYS A 44 -4.95 -12.86 -5.03
C LYS A 44 -5.44 -13.89 -4.00
N ASP A 45 -5.99 -13.39 -2.90
CA ASP A 45 -6.63 -14.18 -1.83
C ASP A 45 -5.80 -15.38 -1.37
N VAL A 46 -4.55 -15.12 -1.00
CA VAL A 46 -3.54 -16.16 -0.70
C VAL A 46 -3.90 -17.00 0.52
N HIS A 47 -4.83 -16.55 1.36
CA HIS A 47 -5.37 -17.31 2.48
C HIS A 47 -6.29 -18.49 2.09
N LEU A 48 -6.87 -18.47 0.88
CA LEU A 48 -7.83 -19.49 0.47
C LEU A 48 -7.17 -20.88 0.37
N GLY A 49 -7.80 -21.87 1.00
CA GLY A 49 -7.31 -23.25 1.06
C GLY A 49 -6.51 -23.58 2.32
N LEU A 50 -6.20 -22.60 3.17
CA LEU A 50 -5.66 -22.89 4.50
C LEU A 50 -6.66 -23.68 5.35
N ALA A 51 -6.18 -24.71 6.03
CA ALA A 51 -6.96 -25.40 7.04
C ALA A 51 -7.26 -24.46 8.22
N VAL A 52 -8.46 -24.60 8.79
CA VAL A 52 -8.84 -23.95 10.04
C VAL A 52 -7.90 -24.45 11.16
N PRO A 53 -7.48 -23.60 12.11
CA PRO A 53 -6.44 -23.98 13.08
C PRO A 53 -6.91 -24.98 14.15
N CYS A 54 -8.20 -25.28 14.21
CA CYS A 54 -8.81 -26.23 15.14
C CYS A 54 -9.88 -27.08 14.42
N GLN A 55 -10.14 -28.29 14.94
CA GLN A 55 -11.06 -29.26 14.32
C GLN A 55 -12.53 -28.88 14.45
N ASP A 56 -12.88 -28.07 15.45
CA ASP A 56 -14.25 -27.61 15.72
C ASP A 56 -14.21 -26.17 16.29
N PRO A 57 -14.10 -25.14 15.43
CA PRO A 57 -14.05 -23.76 15.89
C PRO A 57 -15.41 -23.35 16.47
N ALA A 58 -15.42 -22.87 17.72
CA ALA A 58 -16.61 -22.28 18.31
C ALA A 58 -17.06 -21.04 17.53
N ARG A 59 -16.10 -20.25 17.05
CA ARG A 59 -16.32 -19.05 16.24
C ARG A 59 -15.23 -18.89 15.19
N LEU A 60 -15.62 -18.41 14.02
CA LEU A 60 -14.73 -18.10 12.91
C LEU A 60 -15.28 -16.88 12.16
N ALA A 61 -14.45 -15.87 11.95
CA ALA A 61 -14.77 -14.76 11.06
C ALA A 61 -13.56 -14.44 10.18
N LEU A 62 -13.81 -14.31 8.88
CA LEU A 62 -12.82 -13.95 7.87
C LEU A 62 -13.27 -12.65 7.19
N LEU A 63 -12.33 -11.90 6.62
CA LEU A 63 -12.67 -10.77 5.76
C LEU A 63 -13.57 -11.22 4.60
N SER A 64 -14.44 -10.33 4.14
CA SER A 64 -15.19 -10.49 2.90
C SER A 64 -14.53 -9.73 1.76
N GLY A 65 -14.83 -10.07 0.51
CA GLY A 65 -14.22 -9.44 -0.66
C GLY A 65 -12.84 -10.00 -0.96
N HIS A 66 -12.05 -9.26 -1.74
CA HIS A 66 -10.79 -9.75 -2.27
C HIS A 66 -9.65 -8.77 -2.02
N TYR A 67 -8.43 -9.29 -1.98
CA TYR A 67 -7.21 -8.48 -1.85
C TYR A 67 -6.05 -9.09 -2.66
N LEU A 68 -5.04 -8.27 -2.92
CA LEU A 68 -3.77 -8.68 -3.51
C LEU A 68 -2.68 -8.72 -2.45
N TYR A 69 -1.79 -9.70 -2.56
CA TYR A 69 -0.65 -9.84 -1.66
C TYR A 69 0.51 -8.94 -2.09
N TYR A 70 0.60 -7.74 -1.50
CA TYR A 70 1.77 -6.87 -1.62
C TYR A 70 2.83 -7.27 -0.58
N HIS A 71 4.07 -7.37 -1.02
CA HIS A 71 5.20 -7.81 -0.21
C HIS A 71 6.49 -7.10 -0.67
N TYR A 72 7.60 -7.30 0.04
CA TYR A 72 8.87 -6.66 -0.34
C TYR A 72 9.27 -6.93 -1.79
N GLY A 73 9.70 -5.87 -2.48
CA GLY A 73 10.20 -5.96 -3.85
C GLY A 73 9.16 -6.28 -4.92
N CYS A 74 7.88 -6.39 -4.59
CA CYS A 74 6.87 -6.89 -5.53
C CYS A 74 6.67 -5.99 -6.76
N ASP A 75 7.04 -4.71 -6.68
CA ASP A 75 7.01 -3.73 -7.75
C ASP A 75 8.41 -3.33 -8.28
N GLY A 76 9.43 -4.12 -7.93
CA GLY A 76 10.82 -3.92 -8.35
C GLY A 76 11.62 -2.96 -7.48
N LEU A 77 11.02 -2.31 -6.48
CA LEU A 77 11.73 -1.46 -5.53
C LEU A 77 12.18 -2.28 -4.31
N ASP A 78 13.48 -2.26 -4.00
CA ASP A 78 14.03 -2.92 -2.81
C ASP A 78 13.71 -2.13 -1.53
N ASP A 79 12.62 -2.51 -0.89
CA ASP A 79 12.11 -1.92 0.35
C ASP A 79 12.32 -2.80 1.59
N ARG A 80 13.22 -3.79 1.51
CA ARG A 80 13.52 -4.67 2.65
C ARG A 80 13.99 -3.87 3.86
N GLY A 81 13.41 -4.19 5.02
CA GLY A 81 13.77 -3.59 6.31
C GLY A 81 13.09 -2.25 6.63
N TRP A 82 12.30 -1.68 5.71
CA TRP A 82 11.59 -0.41 5.96
C TRP A 82 10.21 -0.32 5.30
N GLY A 83 9.95 -1.14 4.29
CA GLY A 83 8.77 -1.07 3.43
C GLY A 83 7.49 -1.74 3.93
N CYS A 84 7.54 -2.51 5.01
CA CYS A 84 6.47 -3.44 5.36
C CYS A 84 5.13 -2.74 5.66
N GLY A 85 5.19 -1.55 6.27
CA GLY A 85 4.01 -0.70 6.48
C GLY A 85 3.36 -0.27 5.17
N TYR A 86 4.16 0.09 4.17
CA TYR A 86 3.67 0.43 2.84
C TYR A 86 3.07 -0.77 2.12
N ARG A 87 3.69 -1.95 2.19
CA ARG A 87 3.17 -3.18 1.56
C ARG A 87 1.87 -3.65 2.19
N THR A 88 1.76 -3.52 3.51
CA THR A 88 0.51 -3.77 4.22
C THR A 88 -0.55 -2.78 3.77
N LEU A 89 -0.24 -1.48 3.69
CA LEU A 89 -1.15 -0.46 3.19
C LEU A 89 -1.59 -0.72 1.73
N GLN A 90 -0.69 -1.13 0.84
CA GLN A 90 -1.05 -1.48 -0.54
C GLN A 90 -2.02 -2.67 -0.60
N THR A 91 -1.85 -3.66 0.28
CA THR A 91 -2.82 -4.74 0.45
C THR A 91 -4.19 -4.20 0.86
N LEU A 92 -4.24 -3.28 1.82
CA LEU A 92 -5.47 -2.60 2.25
C LEU A 92 -6.11 -1.80 1.09
N CYS A 93 -5.32 -1.06 0.30
CA CYS A 93 -5.79 -0.31 -0.86
C CYS A 93 -6.33 -1.20 -1.99
N SER A 94 -5.88 -2.45 -2.09
CA SER A 94 -6.35 -3.38 -3.13
C SER A 94 -7.72 -3.98 -2.82
N TRP A 95 -8.21 -3.81 -1.59
CA TRP A 95 -9.49 -4.34 -1.10
C TRP A 95 -10.60 -3.29 -1.24
N PRO A 96 -11.86 -3.68 -1.54
CA PRO A 96 -12.41 -5.04 -1.63
C PRO A 96 -12.35 -5.73 -3.01
N GLU A 97 -11.91 -5.05 -4.06
CA GLU A 97 -11.99 -5.59 -5.43
C GLU A 97 -10.88 -6.61 -5.72
N GLY A 98 -9.77 -6.56 -4.98
CA GLY A 98 -8.55 -7.32 -5.23
C GLY A 98 -7.97 -6.95 -6.60
N GLN A 99 -7.74 -5.65 -6.81
CA GLN A 99 -7.19 -5.08 -8.04
C GLN A 99 -5.97 -4.21 -7.73
N SER A 100 -5.01 -4.15 -8.65
CA SER A 100 -3.82 -3.30 -8.52
C SER A 100 -4.04 -1.91 -9.11
N SER A 101 -5.06 -1.74 -9.96
CA SER A 101 -5.43 -0.43 -10.51
C SER A 101 -5.87 0.50 -9.39
N GLY A 102 -5.20 1.63 -9.24
CA GLY A 102 -5.48 2.60 -8.18
C GLY A 102 -4.70 2.39 -6.88
N VAL A 103 -3.95 1.30 -6.74
CA VAL A 103 -3.07 1.12 -5.58
C VAL A 103 -1.82 2.00 -5.73
N PRO A 104 -1.55 2.93 -4.80
CA PRO A 104 -0.41 3.84 -4.91
C PRO A 104 0.92 3.10 -4.69
N GLY A 105 1.95 3.48 -5.45
CA GLY A 105 3.33 3.05 -5.18
C GLY A 105 3.92 3.76 -3.95
N LEU A 106 5.02 3.23 -3.41
CA LEU A 106 5.67 3.77 -2.19
C LEU A 106 6.03 5.26 -2.32
N ALA A 107 6.55 5.69 -3.46
CA ALA A 107 6.89 7.09 -3.69
C ALA A 107 5.65 8.02 -3.72
N ALA A 108 4.49 7.52 -4.15
CA ALA A 108 3.23 8.26 -4.11
C ALA A 108 2.69 8.34 -2.68
N LEU A 109 2.76 7.23 -1.93
CA LEU A 109 2.39 7.19 -0.51
C LEU A 109 3.23 8.19 0.32
N GLN A 110 4.55 8.21 0.12
CA GLN A 110 5.41 9.18 0.79
C GLN A 110 5.13 10.62 0.37
N GLY A 111 4.87 10.86 -0.92
CA GLY A 111 4.49 12.17 -1.43
C GLY A 111 3.19 12.68 -0.80
N ALA A 112 2.17 11.83 -0.70
CA ALA A 112 0.91 12.18 -0.04
C ALA A 112 1.11 12.60 1.43
N LEU A 113 2.00 11.93 2.16
CA LEU A 113 2.31 12.28 3.55
C LEU A 113 3.03 13.63 3.67
N GLU A 114 3.88 13.98 2.71
CA GLU A 114 4.45 15.33 2.62
C GLU A 114 3.38 16.37 2.26
N ASP A 115 2.55 16.10 1.26
CA ASP A 115 1.51 17.01 0.76
C ASP A 115 0.46 17.32 1.85
N MET A 116 0.17 16.36 2.72
CA MET A 116 -0.72 16.53 3.89
C MET A 116 -0.03 17.23 5.07
N GLY A 117 1.29 17.43 5.03
CA GLY A 117 2.07 18.01 6.14
C GLY A 117 2.28 17.08 7.33
N ASP A 118 1.98 15.78 7.20
CA ASP A 118 2.26 14.78 8.24
C ASP A 118 3.78 14.50 8.34
N LYS A 119 4.47 14.52 7.20
CA LYS A 119 5.92 14.31 7.11
C LYS A 119 6.64 15.53 6.54
N PRO A 120 7.89 15.78 6.96
CA PRO A 120 8.67 16.91 6.47
C PRO A 120 9.13 16.70 5.01
N PRO A 121 9.50 17.79 4.30
CA PRO A 121 10.13 17.68 2.97
C PRO A 121 11.38 16.78 3.00
N GLY A 122 11.50 15.90 2.02
CA GLY A 122 12.56 14.89 1.91
C GLY A 122 12.19 13.52 2.46
N PHE A 123 10.96 13.35 2.97
CA PHE A 123 10.39 12.04 3.28
C PHE A 123 10.11 11.23 2.01
N ARG A 124 9.69 11.88 0.92
CA ARG A 124 9.56 11.25 -0.40
C ARG A 124 10.92 10.83 -0.95
N GLY A 125 11.03 9.56 -1.30
CA GLY A 125 12.27 8.91 -1.70
C GLY A 125 13.16 8.48 -0.53
N SER A 126 12.75 8.72 0.72
CA SER A 126 13.44 8.20 1.89
C SER A 126 13.19 6.70 2.10
N ARG A 127 13.92 6.10 3.03
CA ARG A 127 13.73 4.72 3.52
C ARG A 127 13.12 4.69 4.92
N ASN A 128 12.35 5.71 5.27
CA ASN A 128 11.64 5.72 6.55
C ASN A 128 10.46 4.75 6.50
N TRP A 129 10.13 4.14 7.63
CA TRP A 129 8.95 3.29 7.78
C TRP A 129 7.70 4.14 8.04
N ILE A 130 6.53 3.52 7.87
CA ILE A 130 5.22 4.09 8.23
C ILE A 130 4.41 3.08 9.07
N GLY A 131 3.48 3.57 9.88
CA GLY A 131 2.60 2.76 10.70
C GLY A 131 1.11 2.93 10.36
N CYS A 132 0.26 2.49 11.29
CA CYS A 132 -1.19 2.53 11.10
C CYS A 132 -1.74 3.95 10.93
N VAL A 133 -1.15 4.94 11.61
CA VAL A 133 -1.59 6.34 11.53
C VAL A 133 -1.42 6.86 10.10
N GLU A 134 -0.21 6.77 9.56
CA GLU A 134 0.08 7.17 8.19
C GLU A 134 -0.75 6.36 7.18
N ALA A 135 -0.95 5.07 7.43
CA ALA A 135 -1.81 4.23 6.60
C ALA A 135 -3.26 4.74 6.56
N SER A 136 -3.83 5.16 7.69
CA SER A 136 -5.18 5.73 7.73
C SER A 136 -5.28 7.05 6.95
N LEU A 137 -4.27 7.91 7.05
CA LEU A 137 -4.20 9.18 6.31
C LEU A 137 -4.10 8.93 4.80
N CYS A 138 -3.24 8.00 4.38
CA CYS A 138 -3.11 7.65 2.97
C CYS A 138 -4.37 6.99 2.41
N LEU A 139 -5.04 6.12 3.17
CA LEU A 139 -6.32 5.54 2.74
C LEU A 139 -7.35 6.63 2.44
N GLU A 140 -7.49 7.62 3.32
CA GLU A 140 -8.37 8.76 3.11
C GLU A 140 -7.93 9.60 1.89
N HIS A 141 -6.64 9.93 1.80
CA HIS A 141 -6.07 10.74 0.72
C HIS A 141 -6.30 10.14 -0.68
N PHE A 142 -6.14 8.82 -0.82
CA PHE A 142 -6.30 8.12 -2.09
C PHE A 142 -7.73 7.65 -2.36
N GLY A 143 -8.71 7.98 -1.49
CA GLY A 143 -10.09 7.53 -1.63
C GLY A 143 -10.25 6.00 -1.52
N GLY A 144 -9.35 5.36 -0.77
CA GLY A 144 -9.42 3.94 -0.44
C GLY A 144 -10.41 3.65 0.70
N PRO A 145 -10.46 2.38 1.16
CA PRO A 145 -11.31 1.96 2.28
C PRO A 145 -11.17 2.86 3.52
N GLN A 146 -12.25 3.06 4.26
CA GLN A 146 -12.20 3.80 5.51
C GLN A 146 -11.30 3.08 6.52
N GLY A 147 -10.19 3.70 6.93
CA GLY A 147 -9.26 3.17 7.93
C GLY A 147 -9.57 3.68 9.33
N ARG A 148 -10.13 2.82 10.21
CA ARG A 148 -10.39 3.17 11.61
C ARG A 148 -9.24 2.74 12.51
N LEU A 149 -8.62 3.71 13.17
CA LEU A 149 -7.56 3.43 14.14
C LEU A 149 -8.10 2.87 15.46
N TYR A 150 -7.36 1.93 16.02
CA TYR A 150 -7.60 1.39 17.35
C TYR A 150 -6.25 1.10 18.04
N HIS A 151 -6.06 1.66 19.24
CA HIS A 151 -4.84 1.49 20.02
C HIS A 151 -5.03 0.39 21.07
N LEU A 152 -4.12 -0.57 21.09
CA LEU A 152 -3.97 -1.60 22.10
C LEU A 152 -2.75 -1.26 22.97
N PRO A 153 -2.95 -0.81 24.21
CA PRO A 153 -1.85 -0.47 25.11
C PRO A 153 -0.90 -1.63 25.38
N ARG A 154 -1.44 -2.85 25.41
CA ARG A 154 -0.70 -4.10 25.64
C ARG A 154 -1.26 -5.21 24.77
N GLY A 155 -0.42 -6.04 24.17
CA GLY A 155 -0.88 -7.20 23.38
C GLY A 155 -1.70 -8.21 24.20
N ALA A 156 -1.48 -8.27 25.52
CA ALA A 156 -2.27 -9.09 26.43
C ALA A 156 -3.77 -8.69 26.47
N GLU A 157 -4.07 -7.43 26.13
CA GLU A 157 -5.43 -6.88 26.15
C GLU A 157 -6.23 -7.23 24.89
N LEU A 158 -5.61 -7.80 23.84
CA LEU A 158 -6.34 -8.19 22.62
C LEU A 158 -7.49 -9.15 22.92
N ARG A 159 -7.36 -10.00 23.95
CA ARG A 159 -8.43 -10.88 24.41
C ARG A 159 -9.69 -10.13 24.86
N GLY A 160 -9.56 -8.91 25.37
CA GLY A 160 -10.71 -8.06 25.71
C GLY A 160 -11.40 -7.47 24.47
N GLU A 161 -10.74 -7.51 23.31
CA GLU A 161 -11.17 -6.84 22.08
C GLU A 161 -11.53 -7.83 20.96
N LEU A 162 -11.66 -9.13 21.27
CA LEU A 162 -12.02 -10.15 20.28
C LEU A 162 -13.36 -9.83 19.60
N GLU A 163 -14.35 -9.37 20.38
CA GLU A 163 -15.66 -8.99 19.86
C GLU A 163 -15.56 -7.88 18.81
N ARG A 164 -14.59 -6.97 18.92
CA ARG A 164 -14.35 -5.94 17.90
C ARG A 164 -13.88 -6.57 16.60
N LEU A 165 -12.93 -7.50 16.64
CA LEU A 165 -12.42 -8.19 15.46
C LEU A 165 -13.50 -9.08 14.82
N TYR A 166 -14.24 -9.84 15.63
CA TYR A 166 -15.37 -10.63 15.14
C TYR A 166 -16.43 -9.75 14.47
N SER A 167 -16.86 -8.68 15.15
CA SER A 167 -17.84 -7.73 14.60
C SER A 167 -17.34 -7.06 13.34
N HIS A 168 -16.04 -6.72 13.27
CA HIS A 168 -15.42 -6.13 12.09
C HIS A 168 -15.54 -7.04 10.88
N PHE A 169 -15.04 -8.27 10.96
CA PHE A 169 -15.07 -9.20 9.83
C PHE A 169 -16.50 -9.64 9.47
N THR A 170 -17.35 -9.89 10.48
CA THR A 170 -18.74 -10.30 10.26
C THR A 170 -19.59 -9.21 9.60
N ALA A 171 -19.28 -7.94 9.85
CA ALA A 171 -19.95 -6.79 9.23
C ALA A 171 -19.39 -6.42 7.84
N GLY A 172 -18.59 -7.30 7.22
CA GLY A 172 -18.00 -7.07 5.90
C GLY A 172 -16.71 -6.24 5.92
N GLY A 173 -16.02 -6.19 7.07
CA GLY A 173 -14.73 -5.52 7.21
C GLY A 173 -13.62 -6.22 6.42
N GLY A 174 -12.65 -5.42 5.97
CA GLY A 174 -11.49 -5.86 5.20
C GLY A 174 -10.27 -6.21 6.05
N PRO A 175 -9.08 -6.34 5.42
CA PRO A 175 -7.81 -6.56 6.10
C PRO A 175 -7.54 -5.51 7.19
N VAL A 176 -7.02 -5.94 8.34
CA VAL A 176 -6.66 -5.03 9.45
C VAL A 176 -5.14 -4.93 9.51
N MET A 177 -4.58 -3.76 9.22
CA MET A 177 -3.15 -3.52 9.43
C MET A 177 -2.85 -3.53 10.93
N VAL A 178 -1.76 -4.18 11.32
CA VAL A 178 -1.19 -4.17 12.67
C VAL A 178 0.21 -3.58 12.60
N GLY A 179 0.52 -2.62 13.47
CA GLY A 179 1.87 -2.13 13.72
C GLY A 179 2.12 -1.95 15.21
N GLY A 180 3.28 -2.36 15.71
CA GLY A 180 3.67 -2.23 17.12
C GLY A 180 5.08 -1.68 17.29
N ASP A 181 5.48 -1.42 18.54
CA ASP A 181 6.82 -0.94 18.89
C ASP A 181 7.89 -2.03 18.93
N ALA A 182 7.51 -3.26 19.31
CA ALA A 182 8.48 -4.31 19.58
C ALA A 182 8.97 -5.07 18.35
N ASP A 183 8.20 -5.11 17.27
CA ASP A 183 8.54 -5.92 16.10
C ASP A 183 9.01 -5.10 14.89
N ALA A 184 8.72 -3.79 14.82
CA ALA A 184 8.92 -2.95 13.62
C ALA A 184 8.44 -3.63 12.33
N GLN A 185 7.48 -4.55 12.45
CA GLN A 185 7.06 -5.47 11.40
C GLN A 185 5.56 -5.34 11.24
N SER A 186 5.16 -4.54 10.27
CA SER A 186 3.75 -4.45 9.90
C SER A 186 3.27 -5.77 9.33
N LYS A 187 2.04 -6.16 9.69
CA LYS A 187 1.34 -7.35 9.21
C LYS A 187 -0.13 -7.05 9.02
N ALA A 188 -0.85 -7.85 8.24
CA ALA A 188 -2.31 -7.75 8.15
C ALA A 188 -3.00 -8.93 8.85
N LEU A 189 -4.06 -8.65 9.60
CA LEU A 189 -5.02 -9.66 10.02
C LEU A 189 -6.09 -9.81 8.94
N LEU A 190 -6.39 -11.06 8.60
CA LEU A 190 -7.38 -11.43 7.60
C LEU A 190 -8.60 -12.15 8.22
N GLY A 191 -8.51 -12.48 9.50
CA GLY A 191 -9.55 -13.22 10.20
C GLY A 191 -9.15 -13.61 11.61
N ILE A 192 -10.13 -14.15 12.32
CA ILE A 192 -10.06 -14.56 13.72
C ILE A 192 -10.84 -15.86 13.91
N CYS A 193 -10.32 -16.74 14.75
CA CYS A 193 -10.92 -18.03 15.08
C CYS A 193 -10.76 -18.33 16.57
N GLU A 194 -11.79 -18.87 17.21
CA GLU A 194 -11.78 -19.31 18.59
C GLU A 194 -12.03 -20.82 18.62
N GLY A 195 -11.07 -21.55 19.19
CA GLY A 195 -11.14 -22.99 19.37
C GLY A 195 -11.89 -23.41 20.64
N PRO A 196 -12.07 -24.72 20.85
CA PRO A 196 -12.85 -25.27 21.98
C PRO A 196 -12.34 -24.86 23.36
N ASP A 197 -11.02 -24.67 23.53
CA ASP A 197 -10.38 -24.36 24.81
C ASP A 197 -10.15 -22.84 25.03
N MET A 198 -11.01 -21.99 24.44
CA MET A 198 -10.84 -20.52 24.44
C MET A 198 -9.49 -20.08 23.83
N GLU A 199 -8.88 -20.93 23.02
CA GLU A 199 -7.68 -20.60 22.27
C GLU A 199 -8.05 -19.72 21.08
N VAL A 200 -7.40 -18.57 20.98
CA VAL A 200 -7.69 -17.60 19.92
C VAL A 200 -6.56 -17.60 18.92
N TYR A 201 -6.95 -17.70 17.66
CA TYR A 201 -6.09 -17.67 16.50
C TYR A 201 -6.44 -16.47 15.63
N VAL A 202 -5.43 -15.87 15.04
CA VAL A 202 -5.59 -14.84 14.01
C VAL A 202 -4.93 -15.29 12.73
N LEU A 203 -5.56 -14.99 11.60
CA LEU A 203 -5.01 -15.27 10.28
C LEU A 203 -4.13 -14.10 9.87
N ILE A 204 -2.82 -14.34 9.77
CA ILE A 204 -1.82 -13.33 9.45
C ILE A 204 -1.46 -13.39 7.98
N LEU A 205 -1.24 -12.22 7.39
CA LEU A 205 -0.57 -12.02 6.12
C LEU A 205 0.69 -11.19 6.36
N ASP A 206 1.84 -11.81 6.10
CA ASP A 206 3.16 -11.25 6.34
C ASP A 206 3.72 -10.63 5.04
N PRO A 207 3.97 -9.31 4.97
CA PRO A 207 4.48 -8.66 3.77
C PRO A 207 6.01 -8.79 3.58
N HIS A 208 6.73 -9.51 4.45
CA HIS A 208 8.20 -9.56 4.42
C HIS A 208 8.76 -10.57 3.41
N TYR A 209 7.92 -11.28 2.65
CA TYR A 209 8.37 -12.16 1.58
C TYR A 209 9.20 -11.39 0.56
N TRP A 210 10.37 -11.93 0.22
CA TRP A 210 11.24 -11.42 -0.84
C TRP A 210 11.42 -12.47 -1.93
N GLY A 211 11.00 -12.14 -3.15
CA GLY A 211 11.07 -13.01 -4.32
C GLY A 211 9.84 -12.86 -5.20
N THR A 212 9.58 -13.88 -6.03
CA THR A 212 8.37 -13.97 -6.85
C THR A 212 7.62 -15.25 -6.47
N PRO A 213 6.56 -15.17 -5.64
CA PRO A 213 5.88 -16.37 -5.17
C PRO A 213 5.13 -17.03 -6.33
N LYS A 214 5.30 -18.34 -6.52
CA LYS A 214 4.70 -19.02 -7.69
C LYS A 214 3.20 -19.21 -7.55
N ASN A 215 2.72 -19.45 -6.34
CA ASN A 215 1.32 -19.66 -6.02
C ASN A 215 1.08 -19.53 -4.51
N ARG A 216 -0.18 -19.52 -4.11
CA ARG A 216 -0.58 -19.42 -2.69
C ARG A 216 -0.08 -20.58 -1.83
N CYS A 217 0.03 -21.80 -2.37
CA CYS A 217 0.45 -22.97 -1.59
C CYS A 217 1.90 -22.81 -1.10
N GLU A 218 2.78 -22.19 -1.89
CA GLU A 218 4.16 -21.87 -1.48
C GLU A 218 4.15 -20.91 -0.29
N LEU A 219 3.34 -19.85 -0.34
CA LEU A 219 3.20 -18.87 0.74
C LEU A 219 2.66 -19.51 2.03
N GLN A 220 1.65 -20.38 1.88
CA GLN A 220 1.03 -21.12 2.98
C GLN A 220 2.02 -22.09 3.63
N ALA A 221 2.74 -22.88 2.83
CA ALA A 221 3.70 -23.87 3.32
C ALA A 221 4.88 -23.23 4.06
N ALA A 222 5.31 -22.03 3.64
CA ALA A 222 6.37 -21.27 4.28
C ALA A 222 5.89 -20.34 5.41
N GLY A 223 4.59 -20.25 5.67
CA GLY A 223 4.01 -19.49 6.78
C GLY A 223 3.86 -17.98 6.53
N TRP A 224 4.02 -17.49 5.30
CA TRP A 224 3.80 -16.09 4.92
C TRP A 224 2.33 -15.67 5.01
N VAL A 225 1.43 -16.64 4.89
CA VAL A 225 0.02 -16.50 5.23
C VAL A 225 -0.38 -17.71 6.05
N GLY A 226 -0.98 -17.50 7.22
CA GLY A 226 -1.26 -18.61 8.12
C GLY A 226 -1.94 -18.21 9.42
N TRP A 227 -2.62 -19.18 10.03
CA TRP A 227 -3.19 -19.03 11.36
C TRP A 227 -2.10 -19.11 12.43
N GLN A 228 -2.10 -18.15 13.34
CA GLN A 228 -1.20 -18.11 14.48
C GLN A 228 -1.97 -17.84 15.75
N LYS A 229 -1.52 -18.42 16.87
CA LYS A 229 -2.10 -18.12 18.18
C LYS A 229 -1.86 -16.64 18.51
N VAL A 230 -2.86 -15.97 19.07
CA VAL A 230 -2.80 -14.54 19.41
C VAL A 230 -1.58 -14.22 20.28
N ASN A 231 -1.25 -15.07 21.25
CA ASN A 231 -0.11 -14.87 22.16
C ASN A 231 1.27 -15.00 21.48
N HIS A 232 1.35 -15.56 20.27
CA HIS A 232 2.58 -15.56 19.48
C HIS A 232 2.70 -14.31 18.60
N VAL A 233 1.57 -13.72 18.21
CA VAL A 233 1.52 -12.54 17.33
C VAL A 233 1.61 -11.23 18.10
N PHE A 234 1.05 -11.21 19.30
CA PHE A 234 0.92 -10.03 20.16
C PHE A 234 1.67 -10.28 21.47
N ASP A 235 2.85 -9.69 21.60
CA ASP A 235 3.62 -9.68 22.85
C ASP A 235 2.81 -9.00 23.96
N SER A 236 2.82 -9.60 25.14
CA SER A 236 1.96 -9.19 26.25
C SER A 236 2.30 -7.81 26.83
N ASN A 237 3.51 -7.30 26.58
CA ASN A 237 4.02 -6.04 27.14
C ASN A 237 4.23 -4.96 26.09
N SER A 238 4.11 -5.28 24.81
CA SER A 238 4.18 -4.33 23.69
C SER A 238 2.84 -3.69 23.38
N PHE A 239 2.88 -2.47 22.86
CA PHE A 239 1.67 -1.83 22.33
C PHE A 239 1.49 -2.15 20.86
N TYR A 240 0.25 -2.07 20.40
CA TYR A 240 -0.11 -2.23 19.00
C TYR A 240 -1.11 -1.17 18.57
N ASN A 241 -0.97 -0.68 17.36
CA ASN A 241 -2.01 0.05 16.66
C ASN A 241 -2.60 -0.87 15.59
N LEU A 242 -3.91 -0.80 15.45
CA LEU A 242 -4.68 -1.47 14.41
C LEU A 242 -5.30 -0.41 13.50
N CYS A 243 -5.28 -0.63 12.19
CA CYS A 243 -6.07 0.12 11.22
C CYS A 243 -7.09 -0.83 10.58
N LEU A 244 -8.36 -0.70 10.98
CA LEU A 244 -9.45 -1.57 10.55
C LEU A 244 -10.10 -0.97 9.29
N THR A 245 -10.04 -1.66 8.16
CA THR A 245 -10.65 -1.17 6.90
C THR A 245 -12.11 -1.53 6.74
N ARG A 246 -12.92 -0.56 6.31
CA ARG A 246 -14.34 -0.75 5.99
C ARG A 246 -14.64 -0.23 4.58
N PRO A 247 -15.64 -0.81 3.89
CA PRO A 247 -16.01 -0.29 2.58
C PRO A 247 -16.58 1.12 2.75
N ILE A 248 -16.41 1.96 1.72
CA ILE A 248 -17.01 3.30 1.65
C ILE A 248 -18.52 3.17 1.42
#